data_AF-A0A2R6M2P1-F1
#
_entry.id   AF-A0A2R6M2P1-F1
#
_cell.length_a   1.000
_cell.length_b   1.000
_cell.length_c   1.000
_cell.angle_alpha   90.00
_cell.angle_beta   90.00
_cell.angle_gamma   90.00
#
_symmetry.space_group_name_H-M   'P 1'
#
loop_
_entity.id
_entity.type
_entity.pdbx_description
1 polymer ?
#
loop_
_entity_poly.entity_id
_entity_poly.type
_entity_poly.pdbx_seq_one_letter_code
_entity_poly.pdbx_strand_id
1 'polypeptide(L)'
;MQLADFVRIVEQHQPTDVTGVDSETLAAYADAVYFDVDVSAIDERVTDSESWAEGDHFYEVGDGRISAYPPDWHAALGGIEDLKRVIEVIQTETTEPEGDDREAVTERGVPEEKVLRVAEVVAGIDRETAREELKRLRQNGEIEEFASQHRNPTIRLA
;
A
#
# COMPACT_ATOMS: atom_id res chain seq x y z
N MET A 1 2.08 14.89 9.43
CA MET A 1 2.10 13.61 8.69
C MET A 1 1.80 12.52 9.69
N GLN A 2 0.96 11.53 9.36
CA GLN A 2 0.72 10.43 10.29
C GLN A 2 1.86 9.42 10.21
N LEU A 3 2.08 8.67 11.30
CA LEU A 3 3.15 7.66 11.35
C LEU A 3 3.01 6.61 10.23
N ALA A 4 1.77 6.18 9.95
CA ALA A 4 1.50 5.22 8.89
C ALA A 4 1.74 5.78 7.49
N ASP A 5 1.54 7.08 7.26
CA ASP A 5 1.89 7.73 5.99
C ASP A 5 3.41 7.78 5.83
N PHE A 6 4.13 8.10 6.92
CA PHE A 6 5.58 8.16 6.93
C PHE A 6 6.21 6.83 6.53
N VAL A 7 5.83 5.73 7.21
CA VAL A 7 6.36 4.39 6.92
C VAL A 7 6.04 3.99 5.48
N ARG A 8 4.81 4.20 5.00
CA ARG A 8 4.42 3.94 3.59
C ARG A 8 5.29 4.70 2.60
N ILE A 9 5.57 5.98 2.85
CA ILE A 9 6.43 6.80 1.97
C ILE A 9 7.87 6.28 1.98
N VAL A 10 8.42 5.96 3.15
CA VAL A 10 9.79 5.44 3.25
C VAL A 10 9.91 4.09 2.55
N GLU A 11 8.92 3.21 2.74
CA GLU A 11 8.84 1.89 2.11
C GLU A 11 8.76 2.00 0.58
N GLN A 12 7.95 2.92 0.06
CA GLN A 12 7.86 3.18 -1.37
C GLN A 12 9.18 3.62 -2.02
N HIS A 13 10.10 4.22 -1.25
CA HIS A 13 11.41 4.64 -1.74
C HIS A 13 12.51 3.60 -1.48
N GLN A 14 12.18 2.44 -0.91
CA GLN A 14 13.13 1.33 -0.80
C GLN A 14 13.33 0.64 -2.15
N PRO A 15 14.47 -0.04 -2.35
CA PRO A 15 14.65 -0.95 -3.47
C PRO A 15 13.55 -2.03 -3.50
N THR A 16 13.00 -2.31 -4.67
CA THR A 16 11.90 -3.28 -4.86
C THR A 16 12.27 -4.73 -4.55
N ASP A 17 13.58 -5.02 -4.45
CA ASP A 17 14.12 -6.33 -4.05
C ASP A 17 14.16 -6.54 -2.53
N VAL A 18 13.74 -5.54 -1.75
CA VAL A 18 13.72 -5.59 -0.29
C VAL A 18 12.31 -5.35 0.24
N THR A 19 11.77 -6.34 0.96
CA THR A 19 10.46 -6.23 1.61
C THR A 19 10.55 -5.42 2.90
N GLY A 20 9.67 -4.44 3.07
CA GLY A 20 9.62 -3.59 4.26
C GLY A 20 10.83 -2.68 4.45
N VAL A 21 10.92 -2.09 5.64
CA VAL A 21 11.92 -1.09 6.04
C VAL A 21 12.48 -1.45 7.42
N ASP A 22 13.78 -1.29 7.61
CA ASP A 22 14.41 -1.40 8.92
C ASP A 22 14.31 -0.09 9.73
N SER A 23 14.39 -0.23 11.06
CA SER A 23 14.28 0.89 12.00
C SER A 23 15.38 1.94 11.84
N GLU A 24 16.59 1.53 11.45
CA GLU A 24 17.70 2.45 11.20
C GLU A 24 17.41 3.37 10.01
N THR A 25 16.84 2.82 8.94
CA THR A 25 16.40 3.58 7.76
C THR A 25 15.27 4.55 8.11
N LEU A 26 14.28 4.12 8.89
CA LEU A 26 13.19 5.00 9.35
C LEU A 26 13.71 6.16 10.20
N ALA A 27 14.61 5.89 11.13
CA ALA A 27 15.24 6.93 11.95
C ALA A 27 16.07 7.91 11.10
N ALA A 28 16.82 7.41 10.12
CA ALA A 28 17.59 8.25 9.20
C ALA A 28 16.69 9.17 8.36
N TYR A 29 15.56 8.68 7.87
CA TYR A 29 14.59 9.49 7.14
C TYR A 29 13.93 10.56 8.03
N ALA A 30 13.58 10.20 9.27
CA ALA A 30 12.99 11.14 10.22
C ALA A 30 13.94 12.30 10.55
N ASP A 31 15.22 12.00 10.78
CA ASP A 31 16.27 12.98 11.05
C ASP A 31 16.56 13.87 9.82
N ALA A 32 16.72 13.26 8.63
CA ALA A 32 17.09 13.98 7.41
C ALA A 32 16.04 15.01 6.95
N VAL A 33 14.75 14.71 7.16
CA VAL A 33 13.65 15.56 6.69
C VAL A 33 13.03 16.40 7.83
N TYR A 34 13.60 16.33 9.04
CA TYR A 34 13.10 17.00 10.24
C TYR A 34 11.60 16.78 10.46
N PHE A 35 11.12 15.56 10.20
CA PHE A 35 9.74 15.23 10.46
C PHE A 35 9.52 15.03 11.95
N ASP A 36 8.53 15.74 12.50
CA ASP A 36 8.04 15.52 13.87
C ASP A 36 7.17 14.26 13.90
N VAL A 37 7.81 13.11 13.72
CA VAL A 37 7.19 11.78 13.73
C VAL A 37 7.85 10.96 14.83
N ASP A 38 7.03 10.44 15.73
CA ASP A 38 7.49 9.56 16.79
C ASP A 38 7.72 8.16 16.24
N VAL A 39 8.96 7.91 15.79
CA VAL A 39 9.39 6.60 15.27
C VAL A 39 9.35 5.52 16.36
N SER A 40 9.37 5.89 17.64
CA SER A 40 9.27 4.92 18.74
C SER A 40 7.85 4.37 18.93
N ALA A 41 6.84 5.10 18.45
CA ALA A 41 5.44 4.64 18.45
C ALA A 41 5.15 3.56 17.40
N ILE A 42 6.14 3.17 16.59
CA ILE A 42 6.02 2.04 15.66
C ILE A 42 5.80 0.75 16.43
N ASP A 43 6.60 0.50 17.47
CA ASP A 43 6.55 -0.75 18.26
C ASP A 43 5.17 -0.98 18.89
N GLU A 44 4.43 0.10 19.18
CA GLU A 44 3.07 0.02 19.72
C GLU A 44 2.02 -0.43 18.69
N ARG A 45 2.34 -0.34 17.40
CA ARG A 45 1.44 -0.64 16.27
C ARG A 45 1.88 -1.87 15.47
N VAL A 46 3.03 -2.45 15.78
CA VAL A 46 3.48 -3.72 15.20
C VAL A 46 2.51 -4.83 15.59
N THR A 47 2.15 -5.66 14.63
CA THR A 47 1.28 -6.83 14.82
C THR A 47 1.95 -8.08 14.26
N ASP A 48 1.67 -9.21 14.91
CA ASP A 48 2.08 -10.55 14.46
C ASP A 48 1.09 -11.16 13.45
N SER A 49 0.09 -10.39 13.00
CA SER A 49 -0.89 -10.85 12.01
C SER A 49 -0.24 -11.11 10.65
N GLU A 50 -0.56 -12.23 10.01
CA GLU A 50 -0.09 -12.51 8.64
C GLU A 50 -0.98 -11.85 7.57
N SER A 51 -2.20 -11.46 7.93
CA SER A 51 -3.22 -10.89 7.04
C SER A 51 -3.62 -9.46 7.48
N TRP A 52 -4.35 -8.74 6.62
CA TRP A 52 -4.77 -7.35 6.89
C TRP A 52 -5.56 -7.25 8.21
N ALA A 53 -5.06 -6.41 9.12
CA ALA A 53 -5.69 -6.02 10.37
C ALA A 53 -6.04 -4.53 10.33
N GLU A 54 -7.27 -4.21 10.69
CA GLU A 54 -7.76 -2.84 10.82
C GLU A 54 -6.95 -2.06 11.87
N GLY A 55 -6.58 -0.80 11.61
CA GLY A 55 -5.99 0.13 12.58
C GLY A 55 -4.62 0.72 12.25
N ASP A 56 -4.28 0.92 10.96
CA ASP A 56 -2.91 1.14 10.44
C ASP A 56 -1.82 0.41 11.25
N HIS A 57 -1.90 -0.91 11.26
CA HIS A 57 -0.87 -1.77 11.82
C HIS A 57 0.38 -1.82 10.93
N PHE A 58 1.51 -2.12 11.57
CA PHE A 58 2.75 -2.48 10.87
C PHE A 58 3.01 -3.96 11.03
N TYR A 59 3.54 -4.59 10.00
CA TYR A 59 3.72 -6.04 9.96
C TYR A 59 5.19 -6.39 9.91
N GLU A 60 5.61 -7.36 10.72
CA GLU A 60 6.97 -7.90 10.63
C GLU A 60 7.09 -8.76 9.37
N VAL A 61 8.06 -8.45 8.51
CA VAL A 61 8.28 -9.13 7.22
C VAL A 61 9.63 -9.86 7.16
N GLY A 62 10.23 -10.10 8.32
CA GLY A 62 11.51 -10.78 8.48
C GLY A 62 12.69 -9.83 8.68
N ASP A 63 13.79 -10.36 9.22
CA ASP A 63 15.06 -9.64 9.45
C ASP A 63 14.92 -8.33 10.25
N GLY A 64 13.92 -8.25 11.14
CA GLY A 64 13.63 -7.04 11.93
C GLY A 64 13.10 -5.86 11.10
N ARG A 65 12.59 -6.15 9.90
CA ARG A 65 11.97 -5.15 9.01
C ARG A 65 10.46 -5.15 9.19
N ILE A 66 9.89 -3.96 9.01
CA ILE A 66 8.44 -3.75 9.07
C ILE A 66 7.90 -3.27 7.73
N SER A 67 6.64 -3.60 7.46
CA SER A 67 5.92 -3.20 6.26
C SER A 67 4.58 -2.59 6.64
N ALA A 68 4.09 -1.64 5.84
CA ALA A 68 2.72 -1.15 5.97
C ALA A 68 1.67 -2.14 5.43
N TYR A 69 2.12 -3.21 4.78
CA TYR A 69 1.31 -4.27 4.18
C TYR A 69 1.62 -5.64 4.81
N PRO A 70 0.62 -6.51 4.95
CA PRO A 70 0.77 -7.81 5.62
C PRO A 70 1.64 -8.79 4.82
N PRO A 71 2.29 -9.77 5.49
CA PRO A 71 3.08 -10.81 4.84
C PRO A 71 2.33 -11.57 3.76
N ASP A 72 1.04 -11.86 3.96
CA ASP A 72 0.21 -12.56 2.98
C ASP A 72 0.09 -11.80 1.66
N TRP A 73 0.09 -10.46 1.70
CA TRP A 73 0.05 -9.65 0.47
C TRP A 73 1.37 -9.76 -0.28
N HIS A 74 2.50 -9.67 0.43
CA HIS A 74 3.84 -9.85 -0.16
C HIS A 74 3.99 -11.24 -0.76
N ALA A 75 3.50 -12.28 -0.08
CA ALA A 75 3.52 -13.65 -0.60
C ALA A 75 2.59 -13.86 -1.80
N ALA A 76 1.42 -13.23 -1.81
CA ALA A 76 0.42 -13.40 -2.87
C ALA A 76 0.69 -12.55 -4.12
N LEU A 77 1.33 -11.40 -3.97
CA LEU A 77 1.54 -10.41 -5.03
C LEU A 77 3.01 -10.26 -5.44
N GLY A 78 3.96 -10.68 -4.62
CA GLY A 78 5.38 -10.51 -4.90
C GLY A 78 5.80 -11.09 -6.25
N GLY A 79 6.30 -10.23 -7.14
CA GLY A 79 6.83 -10.61 -8.46
C GLY A 79 5.77 -10.93 -9.51
N ILE A 80 4.48 -10.67 -9.25
CA ILE A 80 3.44 -10.78 -10.28
C ILE A 80 3.34 -9.49 -11.09
N GLU A 81 2.94 -9.62 -12.36
CA GLU A 81 2.67 -8.47 -13.25
C GLU A 81 1.15 -8.19 -13.41
N ASP A 82 0.31 -8.90 -12.65
CA ASP A 82 -1.14 -8.83 -12.78
C ASP A 82 -1.76 -7.80 -11.82
N LEU A 83 -2.01 -6.58 -12.34
CA LEU A 83 -2.65 -5.51 -11.58
C LEU A 83 -4.10 -5.85 -11.17
N LYS A 84 -4.79 -6.72 -11.91
CA LYS A 84 -6.15 -7.14 -11.56
C LYS A 84 -6.13 -7.90 -10.23
N ARG A 85 -5.11 -8.74 -10.04
CA ARG A 85 -4.90 -9.47 -8.79
C ARG A 85 -4.59 -8.54 -7.62
N VAL A 86 -3.83 -7.46 -7.85
CA VAL A 86 -3.61 -6.41 -6.83
C VAL A 86 -4.93 -5.78 -6.39
N ILE A 87 -5.79 -5.38 -7.33
CA ILE A 87 -7.10 -4.79 -7.02
C ILE A 87 -7.96 -5.80 -6.25
N GLU A 88 -8.00 -7.05 -6.68
CA GLU A 88 -8.77 -8.12 -6.04
C GLU A 88 -8.38 -8.34 -4.57
N VAL A 89 -7.08 -8.41 -4.28
CA VAL A 89 -6.56 -8.60 -2.92
C VAL A 89 -6.98 -7.43 -2.02
N ILE A 90 -6.77 -6.20 -2.47
CA ILE A 90 -7.15 -5.01 -1.67
C ILE A 90 -8.66 -4.98 -1.40
N GLN A 91 -9.48 -5.29 -2.41
CA GLN A 91 -10.94 -5.31 -2.26
C GLN A 91 -11.45 -6.41 -1.34
N THR A 92 -10.76 -7.54 -1.30
CA THR A 92 -11.19 -8.71 -0.52
C THR A 92 -10.79 -8.56 0.95
N GLU A 93 -9.61 -8.00 1.22
CA GLU A 93 -9.04 -7.99 2.56
C GLU A 93 -9.23 -6.67 3.33
N THR A 94 -9.49 -5.55 2.65
CA THR A 94 -9.81 -4.28 3.31
C THR A 94 -11.33 -4.08 3.33
N THR A 95 -11.99 -4.57 4.39
CA THR A 95 -13.45 -4.52 4.52
C THR A 95 -13.99 -3.21 5.10
N GLU A 96 -13.21 -2.53 5.92
CA GLU A 96 -13.59 -1.26 6.54
C GLU A 96 -12.87 -0.07 5.89
N PRO A 97 -13.51 1.11 5.78
CA PRO A 97 -12.88 2.30 5.26
C PRO A 97 -11.86 2.88 6.25
N GLU A 98 -10.58 2.80 5.89
CA GLU A 98 -9.46 3.25 6.72
C GLU A 98 -8.59 4.29 6.02
N GLY A 99 -8.10 5.27 6.79
CA GLY A 99 -7.27 6.36 6.28
C GLY A 99 -8.08 7.50 5.66
N ASP A 100 -7.44 8.26 4.77
CA ASP A 100 -8.05 9.40 4.08
C ASP A 100 -8.68 8.99 2.73
N ASP A 101 -9.17 9.98 1.96
CA ASP A 101 -9.78 9.76 0.64
C ASP A 101 -8.85 9.07 -0.39
N ARG A 102 -7.55 8.94 -0.11
CA ARG A 102 -6.58 8.23 -0.95
C ARG A 102 -6.35 6.79 -0.52
N GLU A 103 -6.80 6.41 0.67
CA GLU A 103 -6.54 5.10 1.26
C GLU A 103 -7.82 4.29 1.52
N ALA A 104 -8.93 4.97 1.79
CA ALA A 104 -10.17 4.34 2.21
C ALA A 104 -10.76 3.48 1.08
N VAL A 105 -10.82 2.17 1.31
CA VAL A 105 -11.56 1.23 0.47
C VAL A 105 -13.03 1.33 0.87
N THR A 106 -13.91 1.43 -0.12
CA THR A 106 -15.34 1.59 0.10
C THR A 106 -16.12 0.63 -0.80
N GLU A 107 -17.45 0.63 -0.67
CA GLU A 107 -18.35 -0.08 -1.59
C GLU A 107 -18.16 0.32 -3.08
N ARG A 108 -17.57 1.49 -3.34
CA ARG A 108 -17.23 1.97 -4.69
C ARG A 108 -15.89 1.41 -5.20
N GLY A 109 -15.14 0.70 -4.36
CA GLY A 109 -13.86 0.08 -4.69
C GLY A 109 -12.67 0.71 -3.97
N VAL A 110 -11.51 0.61 -4.62
CA VAL A 110 -10.20 1.02 -4.10
C VAL A 110 -9.77 2.34 -4.75
N PRO A 111 -9.22 3.31 -4.01
CA PRO A 111 -8.62 4.48 -4.63
C PRO A 111 -7.47 4.11 -5.59
N GLU A 112 -7.41 4.72 -6.77
CA GLU A 112 -6.37 4.47 -7.78
C GLU A 112 -4.96 4.60 -7.20
N GLU A 113 -4.70 5.65 -6.41
CA GLU A 113 -3.39 5.88 -5.81
C GLU A 113 -2.98 4.77 -4.82
N LYS A 114 -3.93 4.15 -4.11
CA LYS A 114 -3.68 2.99 -3.25
C LYS A 114 -3.29 1.78 -4.08
N VAL A 115 -4.00 1.52 -5.18
CA VAL A 115 -3.67 0.42 -6.10
C VAL A 115 -2.28 0.58 -6.68
N LEU A 116 -1.95 1.77 -7.17
CA LEU A 116 -0.61 2.05 -7.71
C LEU A 116 0.49 1.88 -6.65
N ARG A 117 0.24 2.30 -5.40
CA ARG A 117 1.23 2.13 -4.32
C ARG A 117 1.42 0.67 -3.94
N VAL A 118 0.35 -0.11 -3.80
CA VAL A 118 0.46 -1.55 -3.49
C VAL A 118 1.14 -2.30 -4.64
N ALA A 119 0.84 -1.96 -5.88
CA ALA A 119 1.51 -2.54 -7.04
C ALA A 119 3.04 -2.28 -7.00
N GLU A 120 3.44 -1.06 -6.66
CA GLU A 120 4.84 -0.66 -6.56
C GLU A 120 5.56 -1.33 -5.37
N VAL A 121 4.97 -1.27 -4.17
CA VAL A 121 5.60 -1.74 -2.92
C VAL A 121 5.55 -3.24 -2.75
N VAL A 122 4.41 -3.86 -3.05
CA VAL A 122 4.14 -5.28 -2.74
C VAL A 122 4.37 -6.17 -3.96
N ALA A 123 3.88 -5.75 -5.12
CA ALA A 123 4.02 -6.56 -6.34
C ALA A 123 5.34 -6.32 -7.08
N GLY A 124 6.03 -5.19 -6.82
CA GLY A 124 7.24 -4.79 -7.53
C GLY A 124 6.98 -4.28 -8.95
N ILE A 125 5.74 -3.90 -9.26
CA ILE A 125 5.35 -3.34 -10.56
C ILE A 125 5.64 -1.84 -10.52
N ASP A 126 6.50 -1.36 -11.41
CA ASP A 126 6.79 0.07 -11.45
C ASP A 126 5.54 0.90 -11.78
N ARG A 127 5.52 2.12 -11.27
CA ARG A 127 4.33 2.98 -11.31
C ARG A 127 3.88 3.31 -12.73
N GLU A 128 4.79 3.39 -13.70
CA GLU A 128 4.43 3.67 -15.09
C GLU A 128 3.71 2.47 -15.71
N THR A 129 4.28 1.28 -15.57
CA THR A 129 3.65 0.02 -16.00
C THR A 129 2.28 -0.18 -15.34
N ALA A 130 2.17 0.04 -14.02
CA ALA A 130 0.89 -0.08 -13.31
C ALA A 130 -0.18 0.91 -13.86
N ARG A 131 0.22 2.13 -14.25
CA ARG A 131 -0.71 3.10 -14.86
C ARG A 131 -1.14 2.70 -16.27
N GLU A 132 -0.23 2.18 -17.08
CA GLU A 132 -0.55 1.68 -18.41
C GLU A 132 -1.51 0.49 -18.32
N GLU A 133 -1.27 -0.41 -17.37
CA GLU A 133 -2.11 -1.55 -17.12
C GLU A 133 -3.51 -1.15 -16.66
N LEU A 134 -3.59 -0.19 -15.74
CA LEU A 134 -4.87 0.34 -15.28
C LEU A 134 -5.67 0.95 -16.44
N LYS A 135 -5.00 1.67 -17.34
CA LYS A 135 -5.62 2.22 -18.55
C LYS A 135 -6.13 1.12 -19.48
N ARG A 136 -5.39 0.00 -19.62
CA ARG A 136 -5.82 -1.16 -20.41
C ARG A 136 -7.07 -1.82 -19.82
N LEU A 137 -7.09 -2.05 -18.50
CA LEU A 137 -8.25 -2.61 -17.80
C LEU A 137 -9.51 -1.74 -18.00
N ARG A 138 -9.37 -0.40 -17.93
CA ARG A 138 -10.47 0.55 -18.23
C ARG A 138 -10.99 0.39 -19.65
N GLN A 139 -10.09 0.34 -20.63
CA GLN A 139 -10.46 0.24 -22.05
C GLN A 139 -11.16 -1.08 -22.38
N ASN A 140 -10.80 -2.15 -21.67
CA ASN A 140 -11.43 -3.46 -21.81
C ASN A 140 -12.77 -3.58 -21.06
N GLY A 141 -13.15 -2.58 -20.25
CA GLY A 141 -14.32 -2.64 -19.41
C GLY A 141 -14.20 -3.64 -18.26
N GLU A 142 -12.96 -3.97 -17.84
CA GLU A 142 -12.69 -4.88 -16.74
C GLU A 142 -12.71 -4.19 -15.37
N ILE A 143 -12.69 -2.85 -15.36
CA ILE A 143 -12.86 -2.04 -14.16
C ILE A 143 -13.90 -0.95 -14.37
N GLU A 144 -14.69 -0.71 -13.31
CA GLU A 144 -15.58 0.42 -13.18
C GLU A 144 -14.84 1.57 -12.46
N GLU A 145 -15.05 2.80 -12.95
CA GLU A 145 -14.47 4.00 -12.36
C GLU A 145 -15.55 4.89 -11.75
N PHE A 146 -15.34 5.26 -10.50
CA PHE A 146 -16.19 6.20 -9.77
C PHE A 146 -15.42 7.49 -9.57
N ALA A 147 -15.92 8.56 -10.21
CA ALA A 147 -15.31 9.87 -10.10
C ALA A 147 -15.24 10.32 -8.64
N SER A 148 -14.05 10.70 -8.21
CA SER A 148 -13.80 11.39 -6.94
C SER A 148 -13.77 12.91 -7.17
N GLN A 149 -14.00 13.69 -6.10
CA GLN A 149 -13.79 15.14 -6.15
C GLN A 149 -12.31 15.50 -6.36
N HIS A 150 -11.40 14.55 -6.10
CA HIS A 150 -9.98 14.66 -6.36
C HIS A 150 -9.59 13.90 -7.63
N ARG A 151 -8.43 14.21 -8.24
CA ARG A 151 -7.86 13.43 -9.36
C ARG A 151 -7.33 12.06 -8.88
N ASN A 152 -8.15 11.34 -8.15
CA ASN A 152 -7.88 10.02 -7.59
C ASN A 152 -9.21 9.26 -7.56
N PRO A 153 -9.65 8.71 -8.72
CA PRO A 153 -10.91 7.99 -8.79
C PRO A 153 -10.84 6.70 -7.96
N THR A 154 -12.01 6.23 -7.55
CA THR A 154 -12.14 4.90 -6.96
C THR A 154 -12.41 3.91 -8.09
N ILE A 155 -11.70 2.78 -8.09
CA ILE A 155 -11.80 1.73 -9.10
C ILE A 155 -12.24 0.41 -8.48
N ARG A 156 -13.01 -0.36 -9.23
CA ARG A 156 -13.51 -1.68 -8.81
C ARG A 156 -13.50 -2.63 -10.00
N LEU A 157 -13.21 -3.92 -9.77
CA LEU A 157 -13.37 -4.94 -10.80
C LEU A 157 -14.84 -5.07 -11.24
N ALA A 158 -15.09 -5.09 -12.55
CA ALA A 158 -16.43 -5.18 -13.14
C ALA A 158 -17.07 -6.57 -13.01
#